data_AF-A0A8H5WH65-F1
#
_entry.id   AF-A0A8H5WH65-F1
#
_cell.length_a   1.000
_cell.length_b   1.000
_cell.length_c   1.000
_cell.angle_alpha   90.00
_cell.angle_beta   90.00
_cell.angle_gamma   90.00
#
_symmetry.space_group_name_H-M   'P 1'
#
loop_
_entity.id
_entity.type
_entity.pdbx_description
1 polymer ?
#
loop_
_entity_poly.entity_id
_entity_poly.type
_entity_poly.pdbx_seq_one_letter_code
_entity_poly.pdbx_strand_id
1 'polypeptide(L)'
;MCYLQQKGVLTLPEPSLQHALLLAYTKFVHTLLPVLELHDFFAALHLPRCGRGNMSIFLYKAVLFAASSFVDEGCFSQSGLLSREDVTRKLFHDLRLLYELGSETDTVVLIQGLLLMTLRLDPEDGPKDASHWNGIALSLIEKLMLPMGMSPEAPSACCCNGLWKRLWYCCYTRDQHIAMSLHPPLRLKKRPSCMSDLSEQDFCIKPLEVPESMGPVHQHFQLFTVQAQEEMARIFIQRTPKPPDRASSKHPLHYPKVPKH
;
A
#
# COMPACT_ATOMS: atom_id res chain seq x y z
N MET A 1 -14.47 -20.53 5.30
CA MET A 1 -15.01 -20.43 3.92
C MET A 1 -16.52 -20.16 3.90
N CYS A 2 -17.38 -20.96 4.55
CA CYS A 2 -18.85 -20.79 4.49
C CYS A 2 -19.38 -19.41 4.97
N TYR A 3 -18.82 -18.85 6.06
CA TYR A 3 -19.22 -17.53 6.58
C TYR A 3 -18.88 -16.36 5.63
N LEU A 4 -17.70 -16.40 4.98
CA LEU A 4 -17.26 -15.38 4.02
C LEU A 4 -18.09 -15.40 2.72
N GLN A 5 -18.48 -16.59 2.28
CA GLN A 5 -19.37 -16.78 1.13
C GLN A 5 -20.79 -16.29 1.45
N GLN A 6 -21.32 -16.62 2.63
CA GLN A 6 -22.65 -16.14 3.08
C GLN A 6 -22.72 -14.63 3.27
N LYS A 7 -21.62 -13.97 3.69
CA LYS A 7 -21.53 -12.52 3.80
C LYS A 7 -21.28 -11.81 2.46
N GLY A 8 -21.14 -12.55 1.35
CA GLY A 8 -20.86 -11.99 0.04
C GLY A 8 -19.50 -11.29 -0.06
N VAL A 9 -18.60 -11.47 0.92
CA VAL A 9 -17.32 -10.77 1.01
C VAL A 9 -16.37 -11.17 -0.13
N LEU A 10 -16.63 -12.31 -0.79
CA LEU A 10 -15.88 -12.76 -1.97
C LEU A 10 -16.44 -12.22 -3.30
N THR A 11 -17.58 -11.52 -3.27
CA THR A 11 -18.16 -10.91 -4.49
C THR A 11 -17.33 -9.72 -4.93
N LEU A 12 -17.09 -9.63 -6.24
CA LEU A 12 -16.39 -8.52 -6.85
C LEU A 12 -17.38 -7.58 -7.55
N PRO A 13 -17.03 -6.30 -7.75
CA PRO A 13 -17.85 -5.38 -8.55
C PRO A 13 -18.03 -5.86 -9.98
N GLU A 14 -18.85 -5.18 -10.77
CA GLU A 14 -19.00 -5.48 -12.20
C GLU A 14 -17.64 -5.26 -12.95
N PRO A 15 -17.31 -6.07 -13.98
CA PRO A 15 -15.99 -6.02 -14.65
C PRO A 15 -15.58 -4.65 -15.19
N SER A 16 -16.50 -3.85 -15.73
CA SER A 16 -16.18 -2.51 -16.23
C SER A 16 -15.74 -1.57 -15.09
N LEU A 17 -16.39 -1.68 -13.92
CA LEU A 17 -15.99 -0.93 -12.73
C LEU A 17 -14.65 -1.42 -12.18
N GLN A 18 -14.40 -2.74 -12.15
CA GLN A 18 -13.08 -3.29 -11.77
C GLN A 18 -11.97 -2.71 -12.66
N HIS A 19 -12.19 -2.65 -13.97
CA HIS A 19 -11.22 -2.09 -14.91
C HIS A 19 -10.95 -0.60 -14.63
N ALA A 20 -12.00 0.23 -14.48
CA ALA A 20 -11.83 1.65 -14.17
C ALA A 20 -11.04 1.87 -12.87
N LEU A 21 -11.30 1.06 -11.84
CA LEU A 21 -10.57 1.09 -10.57
C LEU A 21 -9.10 0.68 -10.73
N LEU A 22 -8.79 -0.34 -11.52
CA LEU A 22 -7.40 -0.75 -11.75
C LEU A 22 -6.58 0.31 -12.50
N LEU A 23 -7.19 1.02 -13.45
CA LEU A 23 -6.56 2.16 -14.12
C LEU A 23 -6.32 3.32 -13.16
N ALA A 24 -7.32 3.65 -12.34
CA ALA A 24 -7.20 4.70 -11.33
C ALA A 24 -6.16 4.36 -10.27
N TYR A 25 -6.06 3.09 -9.85
CA TYR A 25 -5.00 2.61 -8.97
C TYR A 25 -3.63 2.89 -9.58
N THR A 26 -3.40 2.43 -10.82
CA THR A 26 -2.10 2.54 -11.49
C THR A 26 -1.69 3.99 -11.67
N LYS A 27 -2.63 4.86 -12.04
CA LYS A 27 -2.37 6.28 -12.29
C LYS A 27 -2.14 7.09 -11.01
N PHE A 28 -3.01 6.93 -10.02
CA PHE A 28 -3.06 7.83 -8.87
C PHE A 28 -2.46 7.20 -7.61
N VAL A 29 -2.93 6.00 -7.25
CA VAL A 29 -2.55 5.35 -6.01
C VAL A 29 -1.12 4.85 -6.08
N HIS A 30 -0.73 4.15 -7.15
CA HIS A 30 0.60 3.56 -7.28
C HIS A 30 1.70 4.63 -7.29
N THR A 31 1.45 5.78 -7.93
CA THR A 31 2.33 6.95 -7.90
C THR A 31 2.57 7.49 -6.48
N LEU A 32 1.58 7.39 -5.60
CA LEU A 32 1.66 7.89 -4.23
C LEU A 32 2.08 6.81 -3.22
N LEU A 33 1.79 5.55 -3.50
CA LEU A 33 1.94 4.42 -2.61
C LEU A 33 2.28 3.14 -3.42
N PRO A 34 3.52 3.03 -3.92
CA PRO A 34 3.99 1.95 -4.81
C PRO A 34 4.23 0.66 -4.03
N VAL A 35 3.16 0.06 -3.52
CA VAL A 35 3.22 -1.14 -2.68
C VAL A 35 3.27 -2.44 -3.48
N LEU A 36 2.97 -2.40 -4.78
CA LEU A 36 2.88 -3.58 -5.65
C LEU A 36 4.00 -3.65 -6.66
N GLU A 37 4.35 -4.88 -7.05
CA GLU A 37 4.95 -5.14 -8.37
C GLU A 37 3.83 -5.19 -9.40
N LEU A 38 3.68 -4.13 -10.21
CA LEU A 38 2.58 -4.05 -11.18
C LEU A 38 2.61 -5.23 -12.16
N HIS A 39 3.79 -5.64 -12.62
CA HIS A 39 3.96 -6.76 -13.54
C HIS A 39 3.38 -8.06 -12.96
N ASP A 40 3.78 -8.41 -11.75
CA ASP A 40 3.36 -9.66 -11.12
C ASP A 40 1.88 -9.60 -10.74
N PHE A 41 1.40 -8.42 -10.33
CA PHE A 41 -0.01 -8.20 -10.05
C PHE A 41 -0.88 -8.37 -11.31
N PHE A 42 -0.53 -7.74 -12.43
CA PHE A 42 -1.30 -7.88 -13.66
C PHE A 42 -1.17 -9.29 -14.25
N ALA A 43 0.00 -9.92 -14.20
CA ALA A 43 0.18 -11.31 -14.61
C ALA A 43 -0.72 -12.27 -13.81
N ALA A 44 -0.86 -12.05 -12.50
CA ALA A 44 -1.72 -12.85 -11.64
C ALA A 44 -3.22 -12.69 -11.94
N LEU A 45 -3.65 -11.61 -12.61
CA LEU A 45 -5.04 -11.45 -13.07
C LEU A 45 -5.39 -12.38 -14.25
N HIS A 46 -4.39 -12.82 -15.03
CA HIS A 46 -4.56 -13.67 -16.21
C HIS A 46 -4.66 -15.15 -15.86
N LEU A 47 -4.13 -15.55 -14.71
CA LEU A 47 -4.14 -16.95 -14.29
C LEU A 47 -5.56 -17.37 -13.86
N PRO A 48 -6.03 -18.56 -14.30
CA PRO A 48 -7.30 -19.10 -13.83
C PRO A 48 -7.29 -19.20 -12.31
N ARG A 49 -8.35 -18.72 -11.64
CA ARG A 49 -8.49 -18.68 -10.17
C ARG A 49 -8.56 -20.06 -9.48
N CYS A 50 -8.17 -21.14 -10.15
CA CYS A 50 -8.35 -22.52 -9.72
C CYS A 50 -7.05 -23.26 -9.38
N GLY A 51 -5.88 -22.62 -9.25
CA GLY A 51 -4.68 -23.34 -8.85
C GLY A 51 -3.51 -22.47 -8.41
N ARG A 52 -2.98 -22.75 -7.21
CA ARG A 52 -1.68 -22.44 -6.53
C ARG A 52 -0.91 -21.11 -6.80
N GLY A 53 -1.31 -20.29 -7.76
CA GLY A 53 -0.84 -18.92 -8.04
C GLY A 53 -2.03 -17.95 -8.11
N ASN A 54 -3.06 -18.20 -7.29
CA ASN A 54 -4.23 -17.34 -7.22
C ASN A 54 -3.85 -16.01 -6.58
N MET A 55 -4.13 -14.90 -7.27
CA MET A 55 -4.09 -13.58 -6.65
C MET A 55 -4.91 -13.58 -5.35
N SER A 56 -4.32 -13.04 -4.28
CA SER A 56 -5.01 -12.86 -3.02
C SER A 56 -6.25 -11.98 -3.21
N ILE A 57 -7.42 -12.52 -2.84
CA ILE A 57 -8.68 -11.76 -2.86
C ILE A 57 -8.61 -10.55 -1.93
N PHE A 58 -7.86 -10.67 -0.84
CA PHE A 58 -7.60 -9.57 0.09
C PHE A 58 -6.84 -8.44 -0.61
N LEU A 59 -5.72 -8.76 -1.28
CA LEU A 59 -4.95 -7.77 -2.02
C LEU A 59 -5.75 -7.12 -3.13
N TYR A 60 -6.48 -7.93 -3.90
CA TYR A 60 -7.27 -7.43 -5.02
C TYR A 60 -8.33 -6.44 -4.55
N LYS A 61 -9.07 -6.77 -3.48
CA LYS A 61 -10.04 -5.85 -2.90
C LYS A 61 -9.37 -4.59 -2.33
N ALA A 62 -8.15 -4.69 -1.78
CA ALA A 62 -7.44 -3.56 -1.23
C ALA A 62 -7.05 -2.56 -2.32
N VAL A 63 -6.66 -3.06 -3.49
CA VAL A 63 -6.40 -2.26 -4.69
C VAL A 63 -7.67 -1.57 -5.17
N LEU A 64 -8.78 -2.30 -5.30
CA LEU A 64 -10.07 -1.73 -5.71
C LEU A 64 -10.55 -0.66 -4.72
N PHE A 65 -10.42 -0.92 -3.42
CA PHE A 65 -10.75 0.04 -2.37
C PHE A 65 -9.91 1.32 -2.48
N ALA A 66 -8.60 1.19 -2.60
CA ALA A 66 -7.71 2.35 -2.66
C ALA A 66 -8.00 3.24 -3.88
N ALA A 67 -8.43 2.63 -4.99
CA ALA A 67 -8.76 3.34 -6.21
C ALA A 67 -10.15 3.99 -6.21
N SER A 68 -11.08 3.57 -5.35
CA SER A 68 -12.47 4.01 -5.42
C SER A 68 -12.65 5.50 -5.18
N SER A 69 -11.74 6.14 -4.45
CA SER A 69 -11.70 7.60 -4.25
C SER A 69 -11.36 8.40 -5.51
N PHE A 70 -10.79 7.76 -6.54
CA PHE A 70 -10.25 8.42 -7.73
C PHE A 70 -11.05 8.15 -9.01
N VAL A 71 -12.05 7.28 -8.97
CA VAL A 71 -12.91 6.96 -10.12
C VAL A 71 -14.12 7.88 -10.16
N ASP A 72 -14.49 8.33 -11.35
CA ASP A 72 -15.63 9.23 -11.56
C ASP A 72 -16.97 8.60 -11.15
N GLU A 73 -17.91 9.41 -10.68
CA GLU A 73 -19.21 8.93 -10.17
C GLU A 73 -20.03 8.22 -11.25
N GLY A 74 -19.87 8.62 -12.52
CA GLY A 74 -20.56 8.00 -13.66
C GLY A 74 -20.28 6.50 -13.83
N CYS A 75 -19.10 6.02 -13.43
CA CYS A 75 -18.75 4.59 -13.47
C CYS A 75 -19.53 3.77 -12.43
N PHE A 76 -19.93 4.39 -11.31
CA PHE A 76 -20.69 3.72 -10.26
C PHE A 76 -22.17 3.65 -10.62
N SER A 77 -22.73 4.72 -11.20
CA SER A 77 -24.15 4.79 -11.60
C SER A 77 -24.54 3.74 -12.65
N GLN A 78 -23.62 3.38 -13.56
CA GLN A 78 -23.85 2.35 -14.57
C GLN A 78 -23.88 0.93 -14.00
N SER A 79 -23.34 0.72 -12.79
CA SER A 79 -23.29 -0.59 -12.12
C SER A 79 -24.59 -0.97 -11.38
N GLY A 80 -25.60 -0.09 -11.40
CA GLY A 80 -26.97 -0.45 -11.11
C GLY A 80 -27.47 -0.24 -9.68
N LEU A 81 -26.70 0.38 -8.78
CA LEU A 81 -27.08 1.05 -7.51
C LEU A 81 -25.81 1.20 -6.67
N LEU A 82 -25.72 2.27 -5.86
CA LEU A 82 -24.67 2.66 -4.89
C LEU A 82 -23.83 3.88 -5.31
N SER A 83 -23.73 4.85 -4.41
CA SER A 83 -22.84 6.02 -4.55
C SER A 83 -21.37 5.59 -4.45
N ARG A 84 -20.43 6.47 -4.84
CA ARG A 84 -18.99 6.24 -4.64
C ARG A 84 -18.68 5.87 -3.19
N GLU A 85 -19.31 6.58 -2.25
CA GLU A 85 -19.13 6.35 -0.81
C GLU A 85 -19.61 4.97 -0.39
N ASP A 86 -20.76 4.52 -0.88
CA ASP A 86 -21.31 3.21 -0.54
C ASP A 86 -20.43 2.06 -1.03
N VAL A 87 -19.91 2.15 -2.27
CA VAL A 87 -18.99 1.15 -2.81
C VAL A 87 -17.67 1.16 -2.04
N THR A 88 -17.14 2.34 -1.73
CA THR A 88 -15.92 2.50 -0.92
C THR A 88 -16.11 1.90 0.47
N ARG A 89 -17.24 2.19 1.13
CA ARG A 89 -17.60 1.68 2.45
C ARG A 89 -17.73 0.16 2.43
N LYS A 90 -18.42 -0.41 1.43
CA LYS A 90 -18.55 -1.86 1.24
C LYS A 90 -17.19 -2.54 1.04
N LEU A 91 -16.35 -2.01 0.15
CA LEU A 91 -15.02 -2.58 -0.10
C LEU A 91 -14.14 -2.54 1.14
N PHE A 92 -14.15 -1.44 1.90
CA PHE A 92 -13.40 -1.33 3.15
C PHE A 92 -13.90 -2.30 4.22
N HIS A 93 -15.22 -2.43 4.38
CA HIS A 93 -15.82 -3.38 5.30
C HIS A 93 -15.45 -4.83 4.94
N ASP A 94 -15.57 -5.20 3.66
CA ASP A 94 -15.16 -6.52 3.16
C ASP A 94 -13.69 -6.81 3.45
N LEU A 95 -12.80 -5.83 3.22
CA LEU A 95 -11.38 -5.95 3.51
C LEU A 95 -11.08 -6.16 4.98
N ARG A 96 -11.71 -5.38 5.84
CA ARG A 96 -11.56 -5.52 7.28
C ARG A 96 -12.00 -6.89 7.75
N LEU A 97 -13.12 -7.42 7.24
CA LEU A 97 -13.56 -8.77 7.55
C LEU A 97 -12.58 -9.84 7.08
N LEU A 98 -12.01 -9.69 5.88
CA LEU A 98 -10.99 -10.60 5.35
C LEU A 98 -9.73 -10.61 6.23
N TYR A 99 -9.32 -9.45 6.73
CA TYR A 99 -8.20 -9.33 7.67
C TYR A 99 -8.52 -9.97 9.03
N GLU A 100 -9.66 -9.62 9.63
CA GLU A 100 -10.06 -10.10 10.97
C GLU A 100 -10.28 -11.62 11.01
N LEU A 101 -10.68 -12.22 9.89
CA LEU A 101 -10.84 -13.68 9.75
C LEU A 101 -9.55 -14.41 9.36
N GLY A 102 -8.42 -13.70 9.24
CA GLY A 102 -7.12 -14.31 8.89
C GLY A 102 -7.12 -14.99 7.53
N SER A 103 -7.80 -14.39 6.54
CA SER A 103 -7.92 -14.99 5.20
C SER A 103 -6.61 -15.01 4.41
N GLU A 104 -5.70 -14.09 4.72
CA GLU A 104 -4.38 -14.00 4.11
C GLU A 104 -3.29 -14.38 5.12
N THR A 105 -2.31 -15.15 4.66
CA THR A 105 -1.19 -15.64 5.47
C THR A 105 0.15 -15.06 5.03
N ASP A 106 0.26 -14.61 3.77
CA ASP A 106 1.45 -13.94 3.27
C ASP A 106 1.58 -12.56 3.93
N THR A 107 2.68 -12.38 4.66
CA THR A 107 2.97 -11.15 5.39
C THR A 107 3.20 -9.96 4.46
N VAL A 108 3.77 -10.17 3.27
CA VAL A 108 3.98 -9.10 2.28
C VAL A 108 2.63 -8.60 1.79
N VAL A 109 1.74 -9.53 1.44
CA VAL A 109 0.37 -9.21 0.99
C VAL A 109 -0.42 -8.51 2.09
N LEU A 110 -0.28 -8.94 3.34
CA LEU A 110 -0.89 -8.27 4.49
C LEU A 110 -0.39 -6.82 4.62
N ILE A 111 0.92 -6.57 4.54
CA ILE A 111 1.49 -5.22 4.61
C ILE A 111 0.94 -4.35 3.48
N GLN A 112 0.91 -4.86 2.25
CA GLN A 112 0.38 -4.16 1.09
C GLN A 112 -1.08 -3.74 1.30
N GLY A 113 -1.94 -4.69 1.69
CA GLY A 113 -3.35 -4.40 1.93
C GLY A 113 -3.58 -3.45 3.10
N LEU A 114 -2.85 -3.61 4.21
CA LEU A 114 -2.92 -2.72 5.37
C LEU A 114 -2.52 -1.29 5.03
N LEU A 115 -1.45 -1.10 4.23
CA LEU A 115 -1.03 0.20 3.75
C LEU A 115 -2.10 0.86 2.88
N LEU A 116 -2.73 0.10 1.98
CA LEU A 116 -3.83 0.61 1.15
C LEU A 116 -5.05 1.01 2.00
N MET A 117 -5.36 0.24 3.06
CA MET A 117 -6.42 0.60 4.01
C MET A 117 -6.16 1.94 4.72
N THR A 118 -4.89 2.35 4.90
CA THR A 118 -4.57 3.65 5.53
C THR A 118 -5.02 4.86 4.71
N LEU A 119 -5.40 4.68 3.43
CA LEU A 119 -5.91 5.77 2.60
C LEU A 119 -7.29 6.25 3.07
N ARG A 120 -8.03 5.44 3.84
CA ARG A 120 -9.20 5.93 4.59
C ARG A 120 -8.74 6.61 5.87
N LEU A 121 -8.94 7.93 5.95
CA LEU A 121 -8.65 8.69 7.16
C LEU A 121 -9.84 8.69 8.13
N ASP A 122 -11.07 8.66 7.62
CA ASP A 122 -12.27 8.79 8.44
C ASP A 122 -12.66 7.47 9.12
N PRO A 123 -12.78 7.46 10.47
CA PRO A 123 -13.04 6.26 11.26
C PRO A 123 -14.54 5.91 11.36
N GLU A 124 -15.37 6.31 10.40
CA GLU A 124 -16.84 6.10 10.40
C GLU A 124 -17.26 4.69 10.85
N ASP A 125 -16.45 3.67 10.55
CA ASP A 125 -16.73 2.25 10.80
C ASP A 125 -16.06 1.66 12.09
N GLY A 126 -15.49 2.47 12.99
CA GLY A 126 -15.06 2.02 14.34
C GLY A 126 -13.74 2.60 14.86
N PRO A 127 -13.20 2.07 16.00
CA PRO A 127 -12.05 2.67 16.69
C PRO A 127 -10.69 2.47 15.98
N LYS A 128 -10.66 1.71 14.87
CA LYS A 128 -9.45 1.39 14.12
C LYS A 128 -9.26 2.40 12.98
N ASP A 129 -8.53 3.48 13.27
CA ASP A 129 -8.20 4.54 12.32
C ASP A 129 -7.00 4.19 11.42
N ALA A 130 -6.61 5.10 10.52
CA ALA A 130 -5.44 4.94 9.66
C ALA A 130 -4.14 4.67 10.45
N SER A 131 -3.99 5.28 11.64
CA SER A 131 -2.83 5.10 12.52
C SER A 131 -2.73 3.67 13.03
N HIS A 132 -3.86 3.05 13.37
CA HIS A 132 -3.94 1.64 13.76
C HIS A 132 -3.39 0.73 12.66
N TRP A 133 -3.91 0.86 11.43
CA TRP A 133 -3.50 0.02 10.30
C TRP A 133 -2.03 0.24 9.92
N ASN A 134 -1.56 1.50 9.92
CA ASN A 134 -0.15 1.82 9.68
C ASN A 134 0.77 1.22 10.75
N GLY A 135 0.36 1.26 12.02
CA GLY A 135 1.10 0.67 13.12
C GLY A 135 1.28 -0.85 13.00
N ILE A 136 0.25 -1.55 12.50
CA ILE A 136 0.33 -2.99 12.22
C ILE A 136 1.26 -3.26 11.04
N ALA A 137 1.10 -2.53 9.93
CA ALA A 137 1.97 -2.67 8.76
C ALA A 137 3.45 -2.44 9.11
N LEU A 138 3.72 -1.43 9.94
CA LEU A 138 5.05 -1.16 10.47
C LEU A 138 5.61 -2.32 11.30
N SER A 139 4.80 -2.86 12.22
CA SER A 139 5.21 -3.97 13.07
C SER A 139 5.51 -5.24 12.24
N LEU A 140 4.78 -5.45 11.15
CA LEU A 140 5.00 -6.58 10.25
C LEU A 140 6.24 -6.39 9.39
N ILE A 141 6.48 -5.21 8.82
CA ILE A 141 7.68 -4.96 8.01
C ILE A 141 8.94 -5.03 8.86
N GLU A 142 8.92 -4.53 10.10
CA GLU A 142 10.04 -4.67 11.03
C GLU A 142 10.36 -6.14 11.32
N LYS A 143 9.33 -6.97 11.56
CA LYS A 143 9.50 -8.41 11.75
C LYS A 143 10.08 -9.12 10.53
N LEU A 144 9.67 -8.74 9.31
CA LEU A 144 10.24 -9.30 8.07
C LEU A 144 11.71 -8.89 7.87
N MET A 145 12.06 -7.69 8.31
CA MET A 145 13.39 -7.12 8.14
C MET A 145 14.41 -7.67 9.17
N LEU A 146 13.97 -8.04 10.38
CA LEU A 146 14.84 -8.56 11.45
C LEU A 146 15.73 -9.77 11.03
N PRO A 147 15.20 -10.86 10.44
CA PRO A 147 16.01 -12.01 10.04
C PRO A 147 17.01 -11.72 8.92
N MET A 148 16.77 -10.67 8.13
CA MET A 148 17.56 -10.32 6.94
C MET A 148 18.81 -9.51 7.27
N GLY A 149 19.23 -9.50 8.54
CA GLY A 149 20.31 -8.65 9.03
C GLY A 149 19.94 -7.17 9.08
N MET A 150 18.68 -6.81 8.84
CA MET A 150 18.18 -5.44 8.98
C MET A 150 17.75 -5.11 10.42
N SER A 151 18.43 -5.74 11.38
CA SER A 151 18.38 -5.29 12.76
C SER A 151 19.09 -3.92 12.84
N PRO A 152 18.58 -2.96 13.64
CA PRO A 152 19.26 -1.70 13.90
C PRO A 152 20.67 -1.88 14.54
N GLU A 153 21.07 -3.10 14.88
CA GLU A 153 22.32 -3.42 15.59
C GLU A 153 23.36 -4.19 14.74
N ALA A 154 23.01 -4.68 13.55
CA ALA A 154 23.90 -5.54 12.74
C ALA A 154 24.49 -4.80 11.51
N PRO A 155 25.83 -4.77 11.34
CA PRO A 155 26.48 -4.30 10.12
C PRO A 155 26.70 -5.47 9.17
N SER A 156 25.72 -5.79 8.32
CA SER A 156 25.92 -6.73 7.21
C SER A 156 25.38 -6.15 5.90
N ALA A 157 26.01 -6.54 4.79
CA ALA A 157 25.68 -6.09 3.44
C ALA A 157 24.23 -6.45 3.10
N CYS A 158 23.36 -5.44 3.06
CA CYS A 158 21.93 -5.65 2.78
C CYS A 158 21.72 -5.98 1.31
N CYS A 159 21.33 -7.22 1.02
CA CYS A 159 20.59 -7.54 -0.21
C CYS A 159 19.11 -7.17 0.02
N CYS A 160 18.84 -5.87 0.17
CA CYS A 160 17.49 -5.38 0.39
C CYS A 160 16.68 -5.64 -0.91
N ASN A 161 15.68 -6.52 -0.87
CA ASN A 161 14.71 -6.66 -1.96
C ASN A 161 14.04 -5.29 -2.20
N GLY A 162 14.05 -4.79 -3.44
CA GLY A 162 13.51 -3.47 -3.80
C GLY A 162 12.06 -3.29 -3.35
N LEU A 163 11.25 -4.35 -3.40
CA LEU A 163 9.88 -4.33 -2.90
C LEU A 163 9.82 -4.04 -1.39
N TRP A 164 10.61 -4.70 -0.57
CA TRP A 164 10.56 -4.50 0.89
C TRP A 164 11.03 -3.10 1.28
N LYS A 165 12.04 -2.59 0.58
CA LYS A 165 12.51 -1.22 0.75
C LYS A 165 11.39 -0.23 0.40
N ARG A 166 10.71 -0.41 -0.74
CA ARG A 166 9.52 0.39 -1.10
C ARG A 166 8.42 0.31 -0.05
N LEU A 167 8.08 -0.88 0.44
CA LEU A 167 7.06 -1.05 1.48
C LEU A 167 7.42 -0.31 2.77
N TRP A 168 8.69 -0.36 3.19
CA TRP A 168 9.14 0.39 4.36
C TRP A 168 9.04 1.90 4.15
N TYR A 169 9.46 2.41 2.98
CA TYR A 169 9.30 3.83 2.65
C TYR A 169 7.83 4.24 2.53
N CYS A 170 6.95 3.35 2.07
CA CYS A 170 5.49 3.57 2.09
C CYS A 170 4.98 3.70 3.53
N CYS A 171 5.38 2.80 4.45
CA CYS A 171 5.05 2.92 5.87
C CYS A 171 5.54 4.25 6.45
N TYR A 172 6.77 4.66 6.11
CA TYR A 172 7.36 5.91 6.58
C TYR A 172 6.61 7.15 6.11
N THR A 173 6.37 7.27 4.80
CA THR A 173 5.62 8.39 4.25
C THR A 173 4.19 8.42 4.78
N ARG A 174 3.53 7.26 4.94
CA ARG A 174 2.19 7.20 5.54
C ARG A 174 2.18 7.62 7.00
N ASP A 175 3.17 7.21 7.82
CA ASP A 175 3.25 7.61 9.22
C ASP A 175 3.29 9.14 9.37
N GLN A 176 4.05 9.81 8.50
CA GLN A 176 4.13 11.28 8.46
C GLN A 176 2.81 11.92 8.02
N HIS A 177 2.21 11.43 6.93
CA HIS A 177 0.94 11.95 6.44
C HIS A 177 -0.18 11.80 7.47
N ILE A 178 -0.26 10.64 8.13
CA ILE A 178 -1.25 10.36 9.17
C ILE A 178 -1.01 11.26 10.39
N ALA A 179 0.25 11.43 10.82
CA ALA A 179 0.59 12.34 11.92
C ALA A 179 0.20 13.79 11.63
N MET A 180 0.32 14.23 10.37
CA MET A 180 -0.12 15.57 9.95
C MET A 180 -1.65 15.71 9.96
N SER A 181 -2.39 14.67 9.56
CA SER A 181 -3.84 14.74 9.43
C SER A 181 -4.61 14.48 10.73
N LEU A 182 -4.15 13.54 11.56
CA LEU A 182 -4.89 13.07 12.75
C LEU A 182 -4.20 13.46 14.07
N HIS A 183 -3.04 14.10 13.99
CA HIS A 183 -2.18 14.45 15.14
C HIS A 183 -1.69 13.30 16.07
N PRO A 184 -1.59 12.01 15.66
CA PRO A 184 -0.92 11.02 16.50
C PRO A 184 0.59 11.26 16.56
N PRO A 185 1.28 10.76 17.62
CA PRO A 185 2.74 10.79 17.66
C PRO A 185 3.33 9.91 16.57
N LEU A 186 4.41 10.39 15.93
CA LEU A 186 5.17 9.63 14.94
C LEU A 186 5.71 8.32 15.55
N ARG A 187 5.41 7.20 14.90
CA ARG A 187 5.83 5.85 15.31
C ARG A 187 7.22 5.53 14.77
N LEU A 188 7.47 5.90 13.51
CA LEU A 188 8.76 5.71 12.86
C LEU A 188 9.72 6.86 13.20
N LYS A 189 10.72 6.56 14.03
CA LYS A 189 11.72 7.55 14.45
C LYS A 189 13.06 7.41 13.74
N LYS A 190 13.37 6.22 13.19
CA LYS A 190 14.71 5.89 12.69
C LYS A 190 14.66 4.94 11.50
N ARG A 191 15.51 5.19 10.50
CA ARG A 191 15.78 4.26 9.39
C ARG A 191 16.74 3.15 9.85
N PRO A 192 16.53 1.88 9.43
CA PRO A 192 17.50 0.80 9.65
C PRO A 192 18.86 1.16 9.08
N SER A 193 19.95 0.89 9.81
CA SER A 193 21.31 1.32 9.42
C SER A 193 21.81 0.72 8.11
N CYS A 194 21.27 -0.43 7.71
CA CYS A 194 21.61 -1.12 6.48
C CYS A 194 20.74 -0.72 5.27
N MET A 195 19.75 0.16 5.48
CA MET A 195 18.87 0.65 4.42
C MET A 195 19.45 1.91 3.77
N SER A 196 19.73 1.81 2.47
CA SER A 196 20.12 2.93 1.63
C SER A 196 18.92 3.79 1.22
N ASP A 197 19.19 4.97 0.67
CA ASP A 197 18.15 5.83 0.07
C ASP A 197 17.45 5.11 -1.10
N LEU A 198 16.16 5.37 -1.27
CA LEU A 198 15.34 4.80 -2.34
C LEU A 198 15.85 5.27 -3.72
N SER A 199 15.90 4.35 -4.68
CA SER A 199 16.37 4.58 -6.05
C SER A 199 15.42 3.98 -7.08
N GLU A 200 15.51 4.39 -8.34
CA GLU A 200 14.66 3.85 -9.43
C GLU A 200 14.81 2.33 -9.60
N GLN A 201 15.97 1.76 -9.24
CA GLN A 201 16.23 0.32 -9.32
C GLN A 201 15.36 -0.50 -8.36
N ASP A 202 14.84 0.13 -7.30
CA ASP A 202 13.99 -0.53 -6.31
C ASP A 202 12.56 -0.79 -6.84
N PHE A 203 12.21 -0.28 -8.03
CA PHE A 203 10.84 -0.28 -8.57
C PHE A 203 10.49 -1.39 -9.58
N CYS A 204 11.45 -2.27 -9.92
CA CYS A 204 11.26 -3.36 -10.88
C CYS A 204 10.60 -2.92 -12.22
N ILE A 205 11.06 -1.80 -12.76
CA ILE A 205 10.46 -1.17 -13.94
C ILE A 205 10.69 -2.05 -15.18
N LYS A 206 9.60 -2.53 -15.79
CA LYS A 206 9.61 -3.41 -16.96
C LYS A 206 8.38 -3.14 -17.83
N PRO A 207 8.39 -3.49 -19.13
CA PRO A 207 7.20 -3.43 -19.96
C PRO A 207 6.06 -4.24 -19.33
N LEU A 208 4.88 -3.62 -19.19
CA LEU A 208 3.68 -4.30 -18.72
C LEU A 208 2.90 -4.82 -19.92
N GLU A 209 2.53 -6.11 -19.88
CA GLU A 209 1.55 -6.64 -20.81
C GLU A 209 0.17 -6.13 -20.39
N VAL A 210 -0.48 -5.38 -21.28
CA VAL A 210 -1.83 -4.85 -21.00
C VAL A 210 -2.80 -6.03 -20.96
N PRO A 211 -3.61 -6.19 -19.89
CA PRO A 211 -4.51 -7.31 -19.83
C PRO A 211 -5.51 -7.31 -20.98
N GLU A 212 -5.69 -8.44 -21.68
CA GLU A 212 -6.72 -8.57 -22.73
C GLU A 212 -8.13 -8.26 -22.19
N SER A 213 -8.34 -8.52 -20.88
CA SER A 213 -9.55 -8.19 -20.13
C SER A 213 -9.79 -6.69 -19.92
N MET A 214 -8.79 -5.83 -20.14
CA MET A 214 -8.93 -4.38 -20.15
C MET A 214 -9.46 -3.83 -21.48
N GLY A 215 -9.68 -4.68 -22.49
CA GLY A 215 -10.26 -4.27 -23.76
C GLY A 215 -9.42 -3.25 -24.55
N PRO A 216 -9.87 -2.83 -25.74
CA PRO A 216 -9.13 -1.93 -26.61
C PRO A 216 -9.33 -0.47 -26.20
N VAL A 217 -8.79 -0.05 -25.06
CA VAL A 217 -8.75 1.38 -24.70
C VAL A 217 -7.36 1.93 -24.98
N HIS A 218 -7.15 2.33 -26.22
CA HIS A 218 -5.90 2.94 -26.72
C HIS A 218 -5.41 4.15 -25.92
N GLN A 219 -6.24 4.78 -25.09
CA GLN A 219 -5.88 5.97 -24.31
C GLN A 219 -5.08 5.70 -23.03
N HIS A 220 -5.11 4.47 -22.49
CA HIS A 220 -4.43 4.16 -21.22
C HIS A 220 -3.10 3.44 -21.39
N PHE A 221 -2.74 3.07 -22.62
CA PHE A 221 -1.46 2.40 -22.94
C PHE A 221 -0.25 3.19 -22.42
N GLN A 222 -0.36 4.52 -22.37
CA GLN A 222 0.71 5.39 -21.86
C GLN A 222 1.07 5.09 -20.39
N LEU A 223 0.12 4.73 -19.53
CA LEU A 223 0.36 4.43 -18.10
C LEU A 223 1.14 3.13 -17.89
N PHE A 224 1.08 2.22 -18.87
CA PHE A 224 1.77 0.93 -18.84
C PHE A 224 3.15 0.97 -19.49
N THR A 225 3.55 2.13 -20.03
CA THR A 225 4.89 2.32 -20.60
C THR A 225 5.95 2.34 -19.51
N VAL A 226 7.17 1.91 -19.89
CA VAL A 226 8.37 2.01 -19.04
C VAL A 226 8.59 3.46 -18.60
N GLN A 227 8.41 4.42 -19.51
CA GLN A 227 8.58 5.84 -19.23
C GLN A 227 7.61 6.34 -18.15
N ALA A 228 6.33 5.94 -18.20
CA ALA A 228 5.38 6.30 -17.16
C ALA A 228 5.73 5.68 -15.81
N GLN A 229 6.20 4.43 -15.79
CA GLN A 229 6.64 3.78 -14.55
C GLN A 229 7.86 4.47 -13.93
N GLU A 230 8.84 4.86 -14.75
CA GLU A 230 9.98 5.67 -14.29
C GLU A 230 9.54 7.01 -13.70
N GLU A 231 8.63 7.71 -14.38
CA GLU A 231 8.08 8.99 -13.90
C GLU A 231 7.39 8.80 -12.54
N MET A 232 6.55 7.77 -12.39
CA MET A 232 5.88 7.46 -11.12
C MET A 232 6.88 7.16 -10.00
N ALA A 233 7.93 6.39 -10.29
CA ALA A 233 8.99 6.09 -9.33
C ALA A 233 9.74 7.37 -8.90
N ARG A 234 10.09 8.23 -9.85
CA ARG A 234 10.75 9.53 -9.57
C ARG A 234 9.88 10.43 -8.71
N ILE A 235 8.59 10.53 -9.03
CA ILE A 235 7.62 11.33 -8.26
C ILE A 235 7.56 10.83 -6.81
N PHE A 236 7.49 9.52 -6.59
CA PHE A 236 7.48 8.96 -5.24
C PHE A 236 8.78 9.28 -4.50
N ILE A 237 9.94 8.99 -5.10
CA ILE A 237 11.26 9.25 -4.49
C ILE A 237 11.41 10.72 -4.09
N GLN A 238 11.01 11.66 -4.96
CA GLN A 238 11.12 13.10 -4.69
C GLN A 238 10.18 13.56 -3.56
N ARG A 239 9.02 12.93 -3.43
CA ARG A 239 8.02 13.25 -2.38
C ARG A 239 8.35 12.61 -1.04
N THR A 240 9.04 11.48 -1.03
CA THR A 240 9.43 10.77 0.19
C THR A 240 10.42 11.63 0.99
N PRO A 241 10.07 12.07 2.22
CA PRO A 241 10.99 12.83 3.06
C PRO A 241 12.18 11.95 3.44
N LYS A 242 13.37 12.56 3.58
CA LYS A 242 14.56 11.81 4.00
C LYS A 242 14.43 11.43 5.49
N PRO A 243 14.39 10.12 5.82
CA PRO A 243 14.36 9.72 7.22
C PRO A 243 15.68 10.06 7.91
N PRO A 244 15.63 10.54 9.17
CA PRO A 244 16.82 11.00 9.88
C PRO A 244 17.85 9.87 9.99
N ASP A 245 19.10 10.19 9.62
CA ASP A 245 20.24 9.30 9.83
C ASP A 245 20.51 9.11 11.33
N ARG A 246 20.92 7.90 11.72
CA ARG A 246 21.32 7.59 13.10
C ARG A 246 22.43 8.52 13.62
N ALA A 247 23.27 9.04 12.73
CA ALA A 247 24.40 9.91 13.08
C ALA A 247 23.99 11.30 13.60
N SER A 248 22.79 11.78 13.26
CA SER A 248 22.36 13.17 13.56
C SER A 248 21.78 13.35 14.96
N SER A 249 21.54 12.27 15.71
CA SER A 249 20.86 12.29 17.02
C SER A 249 21.81 12.37 18.22
N LYS A 250 23.06 12.83 18.03
CA LYS A 250 24.02 13.09 19.13
C LYS A 250 24.09 14.58 19.51
N HIS A 251 22.94 15.20 19.76
CA HIS A 251 22.92 16.39 20.62
C HIS A 251 22.08 16.06 21.85
N PRO A 252 22.70 15.78 23.02
CA PRO A 252 21.93 15.71 24.25
C PRO A 252 21.32 17.09 24.48
N LEU A 253 20.00 17.14 24.61
CA LEU A 253 19.27 18.31 25.06
C LEU A 253 19.82 18.69 26.44
N HIS A 254 20.68 19.71 26.48
CA HIS A 254 21.22 20.27 27.70
C HIS A 254 20.10 21.09 28.34
N TYR A 255 19.24 20.45 29.12
CA TYR A 255 18.28 21.19 29.94
C TYR A 255 19.07 21.94 31.03
N PRO A 256 18.92 23.27 31.17
CA PRO A 256 19.53 24.00 32.26
C PRO A 256 18.91 23.54 33.58
N LYS A 257 19.76 23.11 34.53
CA LYS A 257 19.33 22.78 35.88
C LYS A 257 18.76 24.04 36.53
N VAL A 258 17.48 23.99 36.88
CA VAL A 258 16.83 25.03 37.69
C VAL A 258 17.45 25.02 39.09
N PRO A 259 17.98 26.15 39.60
CA PRO A 259 18.49 26.22 40.96
C PRO A 259 17.33 26.08 41.95
N LYS A 260 17.48 25.15 42.90
CA LYS A 260 16.58 25.07 44.05
C LYS A 260 16.94 26.21 45.01
N HIS A 261 15.98 27.10 45.25
CA HIS A 261 15.98 28.00 46.40
C HIS A 261 15.12 27.40 47.50
#